data_AF-W1YH21-F1
#
_entry.id   AF-W1YH21-F1
#
_cell.length_a   1.000
_cell.length_b   1.000
_cell.length_c   1.000
_cell.angle_alpha   90.00
_cell.angle_beta   90.00
_cell.angle_gamma   90.00
#
_symmetry.space_group_name_H-M   'P 1'
#
loop_
_entity.id
_entity.type
_entity.pdbx_description
1 polymer ?
#
loop_
_entity_poly.entity_id
_entity_poly.type
_entity_poly.pdbx_seq_one_letter_code
_entity_poly.pdbx_strand_id
1 'polypeptide(L)' 'LLYSRFFVKVIHDLGLIEANEPFRGLLTQGMVLKEGSKMSKSKGNVVSPEEIINTYGADTARLFILFAAPVDRDLDWS' A
#
# COMPACT_ATOMS: atom_id res chain seq x y z
N LEU A 1 5.62 7.05 -9.95
CA LEU A 1 6.48 6.02 -10.58
C LEU A 1 7.23 6.54 -11.81
N LEU A 2 6.57 7.24 -12.74
CA LEU A 2 7.24 7.79 -13.94
C LEU A 2 8.43 8.71 -13.58
N TYR A 3 8.23 9.67 -12.68
CA TYR A 3 9.29 10.58 -12.26
C TYR A 3 10.48 9.85 -11.60
N SER A 4 10.20 8.84 -10.78
CA SER A 4 11.27 8.01 -10.19
C SER A 4 12.15 7.37 -11.26
N ARG A 5 11.55 6.86 -12.34
CA ARG A 5 12.31 6.29 -13.48
C ARG A 5 13.12 7.35 -14.21
N PHE A 6 12.52 8.51 -14.49
CA PHE A 6 13.22 9.63 -15.13
C PHE A 6 14.47 10.03 -14.35
N PHE A 7 14.34 10.26 -13.05
CA PHE A 7 15.48 10.66 -12.22
C PHE A 7 16.56 9.59 -12.13
N VAL A 8 16.19 8.31 -11.98
CA VAL A 8 17.20 7.23 -11.97
C VAL A 8 17.97 7.17 -13.28
N LYS A 9 17.31 7.35 -14.43
CA LYS A 9 17.99 7.38 -15.73
C LYS A 9 18.94 8.55 -15.87
N VAL A 10 18.51 9.76 -15.48
CA VAL A 10 19.40 10.94 -15.48
C VAL A 10 20.62 10.73 -14.59
N ILE A 11 20.44 10.18 -13.37
CA ILE A 11 21.53 9.94 -12.42
C ILE A 11 22.48 8.85 -12.92
N HIS A 12 21.93 7.81 -13.56
CA HIS A 12 22.71 6.78 -14.25
C HIS A 12 23.56 7.35 -15.39
N ASP A 13 22.96 8.21 -16.24
CA ASP A 13 23.66 8.83 -17.36
C ASP A 13 24.78 9.78 -16.90
N LEU A 14 24.67 10.35 -15.69
CA LEU A 14 25.73 11.11 -15.03
C LEU A 14 26.84 10.23 -14.41
N GLY A 15 26.73 8.90 -14.48
CA GLY A 15 27.70 7.96 -13.93
C GLY A 15 27.70 7.87 -12.40
N LEU A 16 26.64 8.37 -11.74
CA LEU A 16 26.57 8.42 -10.27
C LEU A 16 26.04 7.12 -9.66
N ILE A 17 25.32 6.33 -10.45
CA ILE A 17 24.80 5.00 -10.07
C ILE A 17 24.88 4.05 -11.26
N GLU A 18 25.01 2.76 -10.99
CA GLU A 18 24.97 1.70 -12.01
C GLU A 18 23.53 1.25 -12.35
N ALA A 19 22.55 1.57 -11.49
CA ALA A 19 21.18 1.14 -11.67
C ALA A 19 20.44 1.98 -12.74
N ASN A 20 19.83 1.32 -13.73
CA ASN A 20 19.08 1.96 -14.82
C ASN A 20 17.54 1.99 -14.57
N GLU A 21 17.04 1.26 -13.57
CA GLU A 21 15.64 1.31 -13.13
C GLU A 21 15.57 1.39 -11.61
N PRO A 22 14.65 2.19 -11.03
CA PRO A 22 14.55 2.39 -9.58
C PRO A 22 14.03 1.16 -8.83
N PHE A 23 13.22 0.32 -9.48
CA PHE A 23 12.53 -0.80 -8.85
C PHE A 23 12.59 -2.02 -9.76
N ARG A 24 13.04 -3.17 -9.24
CA ARG A 24 13.06 -4.45 -9.98
C ARG A 24 11.65 -5.04 -10.17
N GLY A 25 10.76 -4.76 -9.23
CA GLY A 25 9.38 -5.24 -9.25
C GLY A 25 8.48 -4.24 -8.54
N LEU A 26 7.21 -4.21 -8.96
CA LEU A 26 6.18 -3.35 -8.40
C LEU A 26 4.97 -4.23 -8.07
N LEU A 27 4.55 -4.19 -6.81
CA LEU A 27 3.28 -4.74 -6.37
C LEU A 27 2.37 -3.56 -6.01
N THR A 28 1.26 -3.40 -6.73
CA THR A 28 0.25 -2.38 -6.44
C THR A 28 -0.87 -3.01 -5.63
N GLN A 29 -0.90 -2.72 -4.34
CA GLN A 29 -1.90 -3.28 -3.45
C GLN A 29 -3.32 -2.79 -3.77
N GLY A 30 -4.30 -3.63 -3.50
CA GLY A 30 -5.71 -3.25 -3.55
C GLY A 30 -6.09 -2.19 -2.51
N MET A 31 -7.25 -1.58 -2.70
CA MET A 31 -7.77 -0.57 -1.78
C MET A 31 -8.45 -1.24 -0.58
N VAL A 32 -8.34 -0.61 0.58
CA VAL A 32 -9.18 -0.94 1.73
C VAL A 32 -10.49 -0.15 1.62
N LEU A 33 -11.59 -0.89 1.60
CA LEU A 33 -12.95 -0.39 1.51
C LEU A 33 -13.62 -0.48 2.89
N LYS A 34 -14.64 0.33 3.09
CA LYS A 34 -15.62 0.19 4.16
C LYS A 34 -16.99 0.25 3.53
N GLU A 35 -17.75 -0.84 3.64
CA GLU A 35 -19.12 -0.96 3.09
C GLU A 35 -19.13 -0.71 1.57
N GLY A 36 -18.21 -1.37 0.85
CA GLY A 36 -18.06 -1.24 -0.60
C GLY A 36 -17.51 0.11 -1.09
N SER A 37 -17.20 1.05 -0.21
CA SER A 37 -16.64 2.36 -0.55
C SER A 37 -15.19 2.49 -0.09
N LYS A 38 -14.31 2.98 -0.98
CA LYS A 38 -12.92 3.33 -0.60
C LYS A 38 -12.90 4.20 0.66
N MET A 39 -12.08 3.82 1.64
CA MET A 39 -11.89 4.63 2.84
C MET A 39 -11.30 6.00 2.50
N SER A 40 -11.97 7.07 2.95
CA SER A 40 -11.44 8.43 2.84
C SER A 40 -12.03 9.36 3.90
N LYS A 41 -11.25 10.38 4.31
CA LYS A 41 -11.74 11.40 5.25
C LYS A 41 -12.97 12.13 4.72
N SER A 42 -13.03 12.39 3.42
CA SER A 42 -14.17 13.04 2.76
C SER A 42 -15.48 12.24 2.84
N LYS A 43 -15.39 10.90 2.96
CA LYS A 43 -16.55 10.02 3.09
C LYS A 43 -16.90 9.69 4.55
N GLY A 44 -16.06 10.12 5.51
CA GLY A 44 -16.28 9.85 6.93
C GLY A 44 -16.20 8.37 7.33
N ASN A 45 -15.69 7.49 6.46
CA ASN A 45 -15.67 6.03 6.65
C ASN A 45 -14.26 5.50 6.97
N VAL A 46 -13.39 6.34 7.54
CA VAL A 46 -12.03 5.94 7.91
C VAL A 46 -12.07 5.11 9.19
N VAL A 47 -11.45 3.94 9.17
CA VAL A 47 -11.25 3.12 10.37
C VAL A 47 -9.83 3.34 10.90
N SER A 48 -9.70 3.57 12.20
CA SER A 48 -8.39 3.68 12.85
C SER A 48 -7.80 2.28 13.09
N PRO A 49 -6.57 2.00 12.63
CA PRO A 49 -5.89 0.75 12.98
C PRO A 49 -5.65 0.59 14.49
N GLU A 50 -5.63 1.67 15.25
CA GLU A 50 -5.43 1.61 16.70
C GLU A 50 -6.57 0.86 17.42
N GLU A 51 -7.79 0.92 16.90
CA GLU A 51 -8.94 0.25 17.52
C GLU A 51 -8.77 -1.27 17.53
N ILE A 52 -8.43 -1.87 16.38
CA ILE A 52 -8.18 -3.32 16.27
C ILE A 52 -6.92 -3.73 17.02
N ILE A 53 -5.88 -2.90 17.02
CA ILE A 53 -4.62 -3.18 17.74
C ILE A 53 -4.85 -3.19 19.25
N ASN A 54 -5.56 -2.19 19.78
CA ASN A 54 -5.83 -2.09 21.21
C ASN A 54 -6.82 -3.16 21.69
N THR A 55 -7.74 -3.61 20.82
CA THR A 55 -8.75 -4.62 21.17
C THR A 55 -8.21 -6.05 21.03
N TYR A 56 -7.45 -6.34 19.96
CA TYR A 56 -7.09 -7.71 19.57
C TYR A 56 -5.58 -7.95 19.37
N GLY A 57 -4.75 -6.91 19.50
CA GLY A 57 -3.31 -6.98 19.29
C GLY A 57 -2.88 -6.79 17.83
N ALA A 58 -1.61 -6.44 17.66
CA ALA A 58 -1.02 -6.15 16.34
C ALA A 58 -1.00 -7.38 15.41
N ASP A 59 -0.74 -8.58 15.96
CA ASP A 59 -0.66 -9.79 15.15
C ASP A 59 -2.02 -10.20 14.57
N THR A 60 -3.10 -10.06 15.36
CA THR A 60 -4.47 -10.28 14.87
C THR A 60 -4.81 -9.33 13.74
N ALA A 61 -4.46 -8.04 13.87
CA ALA A 61 -4.69 -7.05 12.83
C ALA A 61 -3.93 -7.40 11.53
N ARG A 62 -2.66 -7.81 11.63
CA ARG A 62 -1.85 -8.23 10.48
C ARG A 62 -2.42 -9.48 9.82
N LEU A 63 -2.80 -10.48 10.61
CA LEU A 63 -3.36 -11.73 10.11
C LEU A 63 -4.66 -11.49 9.35
N PHE A 64 -5.54 -10.64 9.89
CA PHE A 64 -6.77 -10.23 9.22
C PHE A 64 -6.48 -9.59 7.85
N ILE A 65 -5.61 -8.58 7.80
CA ILE A 65 -5.27 -7.86 6.56
C ILE A 65 -4.68 -8.82 5.50
N LEU A 66 -3.78 -9.72 5.93
CA LEU A 66 -3.08 -10.64 5.01
C LEU A 66 -3.96 -11.80 4.54
N PHE A 67 -5.05 -12.12 5.24
CA PHE A 67 -5.92 -13.26 4.92
C PHE A 67 -7.23 -12.86 4.24
N ALA A 68 -7.72 -11.63 4.48
CA ALA A 68 -9.03 -11.19 3.98
C ALA A 68 -9.11 -11.08 2.45
N ALA A 69 -8.01 -10.75 1.77
CA ALA A 69 -7.93 -10.75 0.31
C ALA A 69 -6.50 -10.96 -0.18
N PRO A 70 -6.29 -11.48 -1.42
CA PRO A 70 -5.01 -11.36 -2.11
C PRO A 70 -4.53 -9.92 -2.14
N VAL A 71 -3.22 -9.72 -2.07
CA VAL A 71 -2.60 -8.39 -1.91
C VAL A 71 -2.96 -7.37 -3.00
N ASP A 72 -3.29 -7.84 -4.21
CA ASP A 72 -3.63 -7.06 -5.39
C ASP A 72 -5.14 -6.80 -5.54
N ARG A 73 -5.97 -7.34 -4.65
CA ARG A 73 -7.42 -7.18 -4.65
C ARG A 73 -7.88 -6.28 -3.52
N ASP A 74 -9.01 -5.61 -3.74
CA ASP A 74 -9.64 -4.78 -2.73
C ASP A 74 -10.09 -5.63 -1.54
N LEU A 75 -9.91 -5.09 -0.33
CA LEU A 75 -10.31 -5.68 0.93
C LEU A 75 -11.45 -4.83 1.50
N ASP A 76 -12.62 -5.42 1.77
CA ASP A 76 -13.68 -4.73 2.49
C ASP A 76 -13.55 -4.96 4.00
N TRP A 77 -13.52 -3.87 4.77
CA TRP A 77 -13.29 -3.89 6.20
C TRP A 77 -14.56 -4.23 6.97
N SER A 78 -14.65 -5.47 7.44
CA SER A 78 -15.72 -6.00 8.29
C SER A 78 -15.32 -6.09 9.76
#